data_AF-A0A7J7QSF0-F1
#
_entry.id   AF-A0A7J7QSF0-F1
#
_cell.length_a   1.000
_cell.length_b   1.000
_cell.length_c   1.000
_cell.angle_alpha   90.00
_cell.angle_beta   90.00
_cell.angle_gamma   90.00
#
_symmetry.space_group_name_H-M   'P 1'
#
loop_
_entity.id
_entity.type
_entity.pdbx_description
1 polymer ?
#
loop_
_entity_poly.entity_id
_entity_poly.type
_entity_poly.pdbx_seq_one_letter_code
_entity_poly.pdbx_strand_id
1 'polypeptide(L)'
;MLLRACTMAQHTRLLRSIQFRTHCHLTASHLAMRHRHNRAIAIATAAAAAATPAAASDVVFPHSDTINVDGRDVDYRQIIDMLAPAVTPERLEKMQQVIAARSYEVLPVVEGLYDMGNLAAVCRSADAMGFGAVHCVMRPSDKYKKSQRTAAGADKWLDTRLWDSTVDCLGSLSAAGYQVITTHLSASSITIQEVDFTRPTAFVLGNERAGVSETAVAMADHTAIIPMAGFVESFNISVAAALILYEAQQQRLRRLGRTGDLPEQQQQRLLAEYLLRSVKHSKLMVGQLLERPPPPHQKRFFRGHGSSSTAAIEAATTAASAAAAAAAGDAPAAAAAGDAPAAAAAGDVHGAPHTAEQAPHPDQGDLVQQQQQRQQPRGTAASAA
;
A
#
# COMPACT_ATOMS: atom_id res chain seq x y z
N MET A 1 -29.38 55.63 39.08
CA MET A 1 -29.89 54.28 38.74
C MET A 1 -30.27 54.12 37.26
N LEU A 2 -30.77 55.14 36.56
CA LEU A 2 -31.21 55.04 35.16
C LEU A 2 -30.08 54.80 34.11
N LEU A 3 -28.86 55.31 34.34
CA LEU A 3 -27.74 55.11 33.39
C LEU A 3 -27.20 53.66 33.35
N ARG A 4 -27.31 52.88 34.45
CA ARG A 4 -26.84 51.48 34.51
C ARG A 4 -27.80 50.49 33.84
N ALA A 5 -29.10 50.83 33.73
CA ALA A 5 -30.09 49.99 33.07
C ALA A 5 -29.98 50.06 31.53
N CYS A 6 -29.61 51.22 30.98
CA CYS A 6 -29.47 51.43 29.55
C CYS A 6 -28.27 50.66 28.96
N THR A 7 -27.14 50.61 29.69
CA THR A 7 -25.94 49.87 29.27
C THR A 7 -26.13 48.35 29.31
N MET A 8 -26.85 47.80 30.31
CA MET A 8 -27.16 46.37 30.32
C MET A 8 -28.09 45.93 29.18
N ALA A 9 -29.07 46.76 28.80
CA ALA A 9 -29.96 46.49 27.67
C ALA A 9 -29.24 46.54 26.31
N GLN A 10 -28.27 47.43 26.15
CA GLN A 10 -27.41 47.48 24.96
C GLN A 10 -26.48 46.26 24.88
N HIS A 11 -25.91 45.83 26.01
CA HIS A 11 -25.04 44.64 26.07
C HIS A 11 -25.79 43.34 25.75
N THR A 12 -27.03 43.18 26.22
CA THR A 12 -27.86 42.00 25.91
C THR A 12 -28.30 41.96 24.44
N ARG A 13 -28.59 43.11 23.83
CA ARG A 13 -28.86 43.19 22.38
C ARG A 13 -27.64 42.84 21.54
N LEU A 14 -26.45 43.28 21.94
CA LEU A 14 -25.19 42.96 21.25
C LEU A 14 -24.88 41.47 21.34
N LEU A 15 -25.00 40.86 22.52
CA LEU A 15 -24.77 39.43 22.73
C LEU A 15 -25.78 38.55 21.96
N ARG A 16 -27.06 38.93 21.94
CA ARG A 16 -28.07 38.24 21.12
C ARG A 16 -27.81 38.38 19.62
N SER A 17 -27.37 39.55 19.16
CA SER A 17 -26.95 39.79 17.78
C SER A 17 -25.75 38.92 17.39
N ILE A 18 -24.74 38.81 18.27
CA ILE A 18 -23.56 37.97 18.04
C ILE A 18 -23.96 36.49 18.03
N GLN A 19 -24.75 36.02 19.00
CA GLN A 19 -25.26 34.64 19.05
C GLN A 19 -26.13 34.29 17.83
N PHE A 20 -26.96 35.22 17.36
CA PHE A 20 -27.78 35.01 16.17
C PHE A 20 -26.91 34.96 14.90
N ARG A 21 -25.92 35.85 14.77
CA ARG A 21 -24.97 35.83 13.64
C ARG A 21 -24.10 34.58 13.61
N THR A 22 -23.60 34.11 14.76
CA THR A 22 -22.83 32.86 14.82
C THR A 22 -23.70 31.66 14.49
N HIS A 23 -24.94 31.59 14.98
CA HIS A 23 -25.88 30.52 14.65
C HIS A 23 -26.29 30.52 13.17
N CYS A 24 -26.53 31.69 12.55
CA CYS A 24 -26.78 31.82 11.11
C CYS A 24 -25.55 31.41 10.27
N HIS A 25 -24.33 31.75 10.68
CA HIS A 25 -23.11 31.33 9.97
C HIS A 25 -22.81 29.83 10.11
N LEU A 26 -23.05 29.24 11.29
CA LEU A 26 -22.93 27.80 11.53
C LEU A 26 -23.96 27.02 10.70
N THR A 27 -25.22 27.46 10.67
CA THR A 27 -26.28 26.81 9.89
C THR A 27 -26.06 26.94 8.38
N ALA A 28 -25.61 28.09 7.88
CA ALA A 28 -25.23 28.28 6.48
C ALA A 28 -24.02 27.40 6.09
N SER A 29 -23.02 27.28 6.97
CA SER A 29 -21.84 26.43 6.74
C SER A 29 -22.21 24.94 6.70
N HIS A 30 -23.08 24.50 7.63
CA HIS A 30 -23.62 23.14 7.62
C HIS A 30 -24.47 22.85 6.38
N LEU A 31 -25.30 23.79 5.94
CA LEU A 31 -26.12 23.63 4.74
C LEU A 31 -25.26 23.58 3.47
N ALA A 32 -24.23 24.43 3.37
CA ALA A 32 -23.27 24.42 2.28
C ALA A 32 -22.40 23.14 2.27
N MET A 33 -22.07 22.60 3.45
CA MET A 33 -21.38 21.31 3.59
C MET A 33 -22.29 20.16 3.18
N ARG A 34 -23.57 20.15 3.59
CA ARG A 34 -24.57 19.18 3.14
C ARG A 34 -24.82 19.23 1.64
N HIS A 35 -24.89 20.42 1.03
CA HIS A 35 -25.03 20.56 -0.41
C HIS A 35 -23.80 20.05 -1.17
N ARG A 36 -22.58 20.33 -0.67
CA ARG A 36 -21.34 19.79 -1.25
C ARG A 36 -21.28 18.26 -1.12
N HIS A 37 -21.61 17.73 0.05
CA HIS A 37 -21.68 16.29 0.31
C HIS A 37 -22.71 15.59 -0.60
N ASN A 38 -23.94 16.10 -0.67
CA ASN A 38 -24.99 15.54 -1.52
C ASN A 38 -24.61 15.60 -3.01
N ARG A 39 -23.91 16.66 -3.42
CA ARG A 39 -23.40 16.79 -4.79
C ARG A 39 -22.25 15.82 -5.06
N ALA A 40 -21.37 15.59 -4.09
CA ALA A 40 -20.31 14.59 -4.19
C ALA A 40 -20.89 13.17 -4.33
N ILE A 41 -21.92 12.84 -3.54
CA ILE A 41 -22.67 11.58 -3.67
C ILE A 41 -23.28 11.46 -5.07
N ALA A 42 -23.97 12.49 -5.57
CA ALA A 42 -24.59 12.44 -6.89
C ALA A 42 -23.58 12.21 -8.03
N ILE A 43 -22.40 12.85 -7.94
CA ILE A 43 -21.31 12.67 -8.91
C ILE A 43 -20.74 11.25 -8.82
N ALA A 44 -20.52 10.75 -7.60
CA ALA A 44 -20.05 9.39 -7.34
C ALA A 44 -20.99 8.32 -7.93
N THR A 45 -22.30 8.45 -7.69
CA THR A 45 -23.30 7.51 -8.21
C THR A 45 -23.35 7.51 -9.74
N ALA A 46 -23.23 8.69 -10.37
CA ALA A 46 -23.20 8.80 -11.82
C ALA A 46 -21.95 8.17 -12.45
N ALA A 47 -20.78 8.33 -11.81
CA ALA A 47 -19.52 7.76 -12.29
C ALA A 47 -19.46 6.24 -12.18
N ALA A 48 -19.95 5.68 -11.07
CA ALA A 48 -20.06 4.23 -10.91
C ALA A 48 -20.96 3.60 -11.99
N ALA A 49 -22.02 4.30 -12.41
CA ALA A 49 -22.90 3.85 -13.48
C ALA A 49 -22.30 3.94 -14.90
N ALA A 50 -21.25 4.74 -15.10
CA ALA A 50 -20.63 4.99 -16.40
C ALA A 50 -19.44 4.08 -16.72
N ALA A 51 -18.92 3.32 -15.73
CA ALA A 51 -17.75 2.47 -15.91
C ALA A 51 -18.10 1.13 -16.60
N THR A 52 -17.45 0.84 -17.73
CA THR A 52 -17.64 -0.41 -18.50
C THR A 52 -16.78 -1.55 -17.92
N PRO A 53 -17.28 -2.80 -17.80
CA PRO A 53 -16.55 -3.91 -17.17
C PRO A 53 -15.18 -4.24 -17.80
N ALA A 54 -15.02 -4.09 -19.12
CA ALA A 54 -13.74 -4.33 -19.80
C ALA A 54 -12.68 -3.27 -19.49
N ALA A 55 -13.09 -2.02 -19.22
CA ALA A 55 -12.18 -0.99 -18.73
C ALA A 55 -11.78 -1.25 -17.27
N ALA A 56 -12.62 -1.95 -16.50
CA ALA A 56 -12.40 -2.26 -15.10
C ALA A 56 -11.34 -3.35 -14.88
N SER A 57 -11.21 -4.34 -15.78
CA SER A 57 -10.14 -5.35 -15.68
C SER A 57 -8.74 -4.77 -15.91
N ASP A 58 -8.61 -3.87 -16.89
CA ASP A 58 -7.35 -3.18 -17.20
C ASP A 58 -6.92 -2.20 -16.11
N VAL A 59 -7.88 -1.78 -15.27
CA VAL A 59 -7.65 -0.94 -14.10
C VAL A 59 -6.97 -1.71 -12.98
N VAL A 60 -7.25 -3.01 -12.88
CA VAL A 60 -6.78 -3.87 -11.80
C VAL A 60 -5.47 -4.55 -12.14
N PHE A 61 -5.38 -5.17 -13.32
CA PHE A 61 -4.20 -5.90 -13.76
C PHE A 61 -3.86 -5.52 -15.21
N PRO A 62 -2.91 -4.59 -15.44
CA PRO A 62 -2.69 -3.95 -16.73
C PRO A 62 -1.81 -4.78 -17.68
N HIS A 63 -1.90 -6.11 -17.61
CA HIS A 63 -1.11 -7.01 -18.45
C HIS A 63 -2.01 -7.96 -19.24
N SER A 64 -2.02 -7.73 -20.55
CA SER A 64 -2.77 -8.52 -21.52
C SER A 64 -1.92 -9.68 -22.09
N ASP A 65 -2.51 -10.51 -22.95
CA ASP A 65 -1.76 -11.58 -23.64
C ASP A 65 -0.75 -11.02 -24.66
N THR A 66 -0.97 -9.80 -25.15
CA THR A 66 -0.09 -9.14 -26.12
C THR A 66 0.56 -7.90 -25.52
N ILE A 67 1.87 -7.77 -25.70
CA ILE A 67 2.65 -6.62 -25.23
C ILE A 67 3.17 -5.87 -26.45
N ASN A 68 2.95 -4.56 -26.48
CA ASN A 68 3.46 -3.72 -27.56
C ASN A 68 4.96 -3.46 -27.37
N VAL A 69 5.76 -4.00 -28.27
CA VAL A 69 7.21 -3.83 -28.32
C VAL A 69 7.56 -3.13 -29.64
N ASP A 70 7.92 -1.85 -29.54
CA ASP A 70 8.31 -0.99 -30.67
C ASP A 70 7.28 -0.99 -31.83
N GLY A 71 5.99 -0.89 -31.49
CA GLY A 71 4.90 -0.81 -32.46
C GLY A 71 4.43 -2.17 -33.00
N ARG A 72 4.92 -3.28 -32.44
CA ARG A 72 4.46 -4.64 -32.76
C ARG A 72 3.82 -5.27 -31.54
N ASP A 73 2.70 -5.94 -31.74
CA ASP A 73 2.04 -6.70 -30.68
C ASP A 73 2.63 -8.12 -30.64
N VAL A 74 3.23 -8.46 -29.50
CA VAL A 74 3.98 -9.71 -29.31
C VAL A 74 3.32 -10.50 -28.18
N ASP A 75 3.12 -11.79 -28.38
CA ASP A 75 2.55 -12.65 -27.34
C ASP A 75 3.52 -12.79 -26.14
N TYR A 76 2.99 -12.74 -24.92
CA TYR A 76 3.80 -12.80 -23.69
C TYR A 76 4.69 -14.05 -23.62
N ARG A 77 4.24 -15.20 -24.17
CA ARG A 77 5.00 -16.46 -24.19
C ARG A 77 6.23 -16.33 -25.07
N GLN A 78 6.09 -15.66 -26.21
CA GLN A 78 7.22 -15.41 -27.11
C GLN A 78 8.26 -14.51 -26.44
N ILE A 79 7.82 -13.51 -25.68
CA ILE A 79 8.72 -12.62 -24.92
C ILE A 79 9.50 -13.43 -23.87
N ILE A 80 8.84 -14.32 -23.13
CA ILE A 80 9.50 -15.20 -22.16
C ILE A 80 10.53 -16.09 -22.87
N ASP A 81 10.14 -16.75 -23.95
CA ASP A 81 11.03 -17.63 -24.72
C ASP A 81 12.26 -16.88 -25.22
N MET A 82 12.11 -15.62 -25.66
CA MET A 82 13.20 -14.80 -26.18
C MET A 82 14.11 -14.22 -25.08
N LEU A 83 13.55 -13.81 -23.94
CA LEU A 83 14.29 -13.05 -22.92
C LEU A 83 14.72 -13.87 -21.71
N ALA A 84 14.06 -14.98 -21.38
CA ALA A 84 14.46 -15.82 -20.25
C ALA A 84 15.91 -16.33 -20.36
N PRO A 85 16.44 -16.71 -21.55
CA PRO A 85 17.84 -17.11 -21.69
C PRO A 85 18.84 -15.95 -21.53
N ALA A 86 18.39 -14.70 -21.55
CA ALA A 86 19.23 -13.52 -21.36
C ALA A 86 19.42 -13.13 -19.88
N VAL A 87 18.78 -13.85 -18.95
CA VAL A 87 18.93 -13.68 -17.50
C VAL A 87 19.50 -14.94 -16.86
N THR A 88 20.18 -14.80 -15.71
CA THR A 88 20.74 -15.95 -14.99
C THR A 88 19.61 -16.79 -14.35
N PRO A 89 19.82 -18.10 -14.15
CA PRO A 89 18.81 -18.97 -13.53
C PRO A 89 18.37 -18.47 -12.15
N GLU A 90 19.31 -18.02 -11.32
CA GLU A 90 19.02 -17.53 -9.96
C GLU A 90 18.15 -16.28 -10.00
N ARG A 91 18.36 -15.41 -11.00
CA ARG A 91 17.56 -14.20 -11.19
C ARG A 91 16.14 -14.55 -11.66
N LEU A 92 16.01 -15.54 -12.56
CA LEU A 92 14.71 -16.00 -13.04
C LEU A 92 13.90 -16.65 -11.93
N GLU A 93 14.52 -17.53 -11.14
CA GLU A 93 13.92 -18.15 -9.96
C GLU A 93 13.46 -17.07 -8.97
N LYS A 94 14.29 -16.06 -8.71
CA LYS A 94 13.91 -14.96 -7.83
C LYS A 94 12.71 -14.18 -8.36
N MET A 95 12.61 -13.93 -9.67
CA MET A 95 11.44 -13.29 -10.27
C MET A 95 10.18 -14.13 -10.08
N GLN A 96 10.26 -15.43 -10.35
CA GLN A 96 9.14 -16.35 -10.17
C GLN A 96 8.68 -16.40 -8.70
N GLN A 97 9.62 -16.42 -7.74
CA GLN A 97 9.30 -16.34 -6.31
C GLN A 97 8.58 -15.05 -5.93
N VAL A 98 9.03 -13.90 -6.45
CA VAL A 98 8.35 -12.62 -6.18
C VAL A 98 6.96 -12.60 -6.80
N ILE A 99 6.83 -13.04 -8.05
CA ILE A 99 5.55 -13.09 -8.79
C ILE A 99 4.55 -14.01 -8.10
N ALA A 100 4.99 -15.17 -7.61
CA ALA A 100 4.17 -16.13 -6.87
C ALA A 100 3.60 -15.55 -5.57
N ALA A 101 4.25 -14.53 -5.01
CA ALA A 101 3.81 -13.81 -3.82
C ALA A 101 3.00 -12.53 -4.13
N ARG A 102 2.78 -12.20 -5.41
CA ARG A 102 2.07 -10.97 -5.80
C ARG A 102 0.57 -11.10 -5.63
N SER A 103 -0.03 -10.00 -5.16
CA SER A 103 -1.46 -9.77 -5.15
C SER A 103 -1.79 -8.41 -5.76
N TYR A 104 -2.86 -8.38 -6.54
CA TYR A 104 -3.48 -7.14 -7.04
C TYR A 104 -4.82 -6.88 -6.35
N GLU A 105 -5.26 -7.75 -5.44
CA GLU A 105 -6.52 -7.58 -4.71
C GLU A 105 -6.45 -6.49 -3.65
N VAL A 106 -5.28 -6.07 -3.18
CA VAL A 106 -5.17 -4.95 -2.22
C VAL A 106 -4.40 -3.80 -2.86
N LEU A 107 -5.07 -2.66 -3.01
CA LEU A 107 -4.57 -1.51 -3.76
C LEU A 107 -4.51 -0.25 -2.89
N PRO A 108 -3.32 0.29 -2.60
CA PRO A 108 -3.19 1.65 -2.07
C PRO A 108 -3.63 2.66 -3.13
N VAL A 109 -4.57 3.53 -2.75
CA VAL A 109 -4.93 4.73 -3.51
C VAL A 109 -4.45 5.94 -2.72
N VAL A 110 -3.51 6.70 -3.25
CA VAL A 110 -3.01 7.90 -2.57
C VAL A 110 -3.54 9.15 -3.24
N GLU A 111 -4.26 9.96 -2.48
CA GLU A 111 -4.90 11.19 -2.95
C GLU A 111 -4.12 12.44 -2.54
N GLY A 112 -3.81 13.30 -3.51
CA GLY A 112 -3.35 14.66 -3.22
C GLY A 112 -1.97 14.74 -2.58
N LEU A 113 -1.06 13.80 -2.88
CA LEU A 113 0.30 13.82 -2.37
C LEU A 113 1.05 15.06 -2.84
N TYR A 114 1.41 15.96 -1.93
CA TYR A 114 2.25 17.11 -2.25
C TYR A 114 3.72 16.69 -2.49
N ASP A 115 4.23 15.76 -1.68
CA ASP A 115 5.60 15.24 -1.78
C ASP A 115 5.62 13.88 -2.47
N MET A 116 6.23 13.82 -3.65
CA MET A 116 6.43 12.57 -4.39
C MET A 116 7.33 11.57 -3.65
N GLY A 117 8.06 12.00 -2.62
CA GLY A 117 8.84 11.13 -1.75
C GLY A 117 7.97 10.21 -0.90
N ASN A 118 6.76 10.64 -0.54
CA ASN A 118 5.80 9.79 0.16
C ASN A 118 5.23 8.74 -0.79
N LEU A 119 4.97 9.09 -2.07
CA LEU A 119 4.57 8.11 -3.08
C LEU A 119 5.64 7.01 -3.23
N ALA A 120 6.90 7.42 -3.37
CA ALA A 120 8.02 6.50 -3.47
C ALA A 120 8.14 5.55 -2.27
N ALA A 121 7.88 6.05 -1.06
CA ALA A 121 7.86 5.24 0.16
C ALA A 121 6.67 4.26 0.20
N VAL A 122 5.48 4.69 -0.25
CA VAL A 122 4.31 3.81 -0.40
C VAL A 122 4.59 2.70 -1.41
N CYS A 123 5.16 3.03 -2.59
CA CYS A 123 5.58 2.04 -3.58
C CYS A 123 6.57 1.04 -2.98
N ARG A 124 7.55 1.50 -2.20
CA ARG A 124 8.50 0.60 -1.55
C ARG A 124 7.81 -0.37 -0.57
N SER A 125 6.85 0.11 0.22
CA SER A 125 6.08 -0.73 1.15
C SER A 125 5.19 -1.74 0.41
N ALA A 126 4.51 -1.31 -0.65
CA ALA A 126 3.70 -2.19 -1.48
C ALA A 126 4.54 -3.30 -2.13
N ASP A 127 5.68 -2.94 -2.71
CA ASP A 127 6.61 -3.89 -3.33
C ASP A 127 7.11 -4.93 -2.32
N ALA A 128 7.56 -4.47 -1.15
CA ALA A 128 8.08 -5.33 -0.09
C ALA A 128 7.04 -6.32 0.46
N MET A 129 5.75 -5.95 0.46
CA MET A 129 4.68 -6.78 1.02
C MET A 129 3.95 -7.62 -0.05
N GLY A 130 4.33 -7.51 -1.31
CA GLY A 130 3.77 -8.30 -2.40
C GLY A 130 2.56 -7.69 -3.10
N PHE A 131 2.23 -6.42 -2.86
CA PHE A 131 1.13 -5.75 -3.55
C PHE A 131 1.62 -5.12 -4.84
N GLY A 132 1.05 -5.53 -5.98
CA GLY A 132 1.61 -5.31 -7.31
C GLY A 132 1.33 -3.94 -7.94
N ALA A 133 0.39 -3.16 -7.39
CA ALA A 133 0.00 -1.89 -7.97
C ALA A 133 -0.24 -0.80 -6.93
N VAL A 134 -0.05 0.45 -7.35
CA VAL A 134 -0.29 1.67 -6.56
C VAL A 134 -1.03 2.68 -7.42
N HIS A 135 -2.14 3.20 -6.91
CA HIS A 135 -2.93 4.21 -7.59
C HIS A 135 -2.65 5.58 -6.94
N CYS A 136 -2.44 6.60 -7.77
CA CYS A 136 -2.19 7.96 -7.30
C CYS A 136 -3.15 8.92 -8.01
N VAL A 137 -3.92 9.66 -7.22
CA VAL A 137 -4.80 10.71 -7.75
C VAL A 137 -4.05 12.03 -7.71
N MET A 138 -3.71 12.51 -8.91
CA MET A 138 -3.01 13.76 -9.14
C MET A 138 -3.94 14.80 -9.78
N ARG A 139 -4.58 15.64 -8.96
CA ARG A 139 -5.45 16.71 -9.48
C ARG A 139 -4.62 17.76 -10.23
N PRO A 140 -5.04 18.19 -11.43
CA PRO A 140 -4.32 19.20 -12.22
C PRO A 140 -4.08 20.54 -11.50
N SER A 141 -4.91 20.88 -10.52
CA SER A 141 -4.79 22.09 -9.70
C SER A 141 -3.64 22.04 -8.68
N ASP A 142 -3.16 20.84 -8.35
CA ASP A 142 -2.25 20.65 -7.22
C ASP A 142 -0.80 20.86 -7.68
N LYS A 143 -0.02 21.55 -6.84
CA LYS A 143 1.41 21.73 -7.07
C LYS A 143 2.17 20.56 -6.46
N TYR A 144 2.94 19.84 -7.27
CA TYR A 144 3.71 18.69 -6.82
C TYR A 144 5.18 19.03 -6.64
N LYS A 145 5.74 18.67 -5.48
CA LYS A 145 7.17 18.75 -5.24
C LYS A 145 7.84 17.51 -5.81
N LYS A 146 8.72 17.69 -6.81
CA LYS A 146 9.62 16.63 -7.26
C LYS A 146 10.53 16.24 -6.09
N SER A 147 10.53 14.97 -5.73
CA SER A 147 11.36 14.45 -4.65
C SER A 147 12.72 14.04 -5.18
N GLN A 148 13.76 14.20 -4.35
CA GLN A 148 15.06 13.55 -4.56
C GLN A 148 15.07 12.12 -4.00
N ARG A 149 14.06 11.74 -3.20
CA ARG A 149 13.91 10.37 -2.69
C ARG A 149 13.32 9.50 -3.78
N THR A 150 14.02 8.42 -4.11
CA THR A 150 13.60 7.43 -5.09
C THR A 150 12.92 6.26 -4.40
N ALA A 151 12.07 5.52 -5.11
CA ALA A 151 11.43 4.30 -4.61
C ALA A 151 12.41 3.12 -4.43
N ALA A 152 13.72 3.40 -4.36
CA ALA A 152 14.80 2.40 -4.36
C ALA A 152 14.72 1.36 -5.49
N GLY A 153 14.10 1.72 -6.62
CA GLY A 153 13.88 0.82 -7.76
C GLY A 153 12.60 -0.02 -7.67
N ALA A 154 11.77 0.13 -6.63
CA ALA A 154 10.48 -0.55 -6.50
C ALA A 154 9.48 -0.12 -7.59
N ASP A 155 9.59 1.12 -8.08
CA ASP A 155 8.82 1.67 -9.19
C ASP A 155 8.97 0.86 -10.49
N LYS A 156 10.07 0.11 -10.63
CA LYS A 156 10.28 -0.80 -11.75
C LYS A 156 9.40 -2.06 -11.67
N TRP A 157 9.02 -2.50 -10.49
CA TRP A 157 8.38 -3.80 -10.27
C TRP A 157 6.89 -3.70 -9.96
N LEU A 158 6.40 -2.47 -9.77
CA LEU A 158 5.01 -2.15 -9.50
C LEU A 158 4.36 -1.44 -10.68
N ASP A 159 3.05 -1.64 -10.81
CA ASP A 159 2.23 -0.86 -11.72
C ASP A 159 1.70 0.37 -11.01
N THR A 160 2.25 1.53 -11.35
CA THR A 160 1.80 2.81 -10.78
C THR A 160 0.84 3.49 -11.74
N ARG A 161 -0.42 3.67 -11.33
CA ARG A 161 -1.45 4.30 -12.15
C ARG A 161 -1.76 5.71 -11.65
N LEU A 162 -1.61 6.68 -12.54
CA LEU A 162 -1.97 8.08 -12.27
C LEU A 162 -3.40 8.37 -12.73
N TRP A 163 -4.12 9.13 -11.93
CA TRP A 163 -5.51 9.53 -12.18
C TRP A 163 -5.66 11.02 -11.98
N ASP A 164 -6.43 11.69 -12.85
CA ASP A 164 -6.68 13.12 -12.71
C ASP A 164 -7.85 13.43 -11.75
N SER A 165 -8.63 12.40 -11.39
CA SER A 165 -9.89 12.52 -10.65
C SER A 165 -10.08 11.39 -9.65
N THR A 166 -10.44 11.74 -8.42
CA THR A 166 -10.82 10.79 -7.36
C THR A 166 -12.05 9.98 -7.77
N VAL A 167 -12.99 10.62 -8.45
CA VAL A 167 -14.25 10.00 -8.90
C VAL A 167 -13.97 8.91 -9.92
N ASP A 168 -13.12 9.19 -10.91
CA ASP A 168 -12.83 8.24 -11.99
C ASP A 168 -12.03 7.06 -11.44
N CYS A 169 -11.08 7.33 -10.53
CA CYS A 169 -10.27 6.31 -9.87
C CYS A 169 -11.14 5.35 -9.05
N LEU A 170 -11.89 5.88 -8.08
CA LEU A 170 -12.69 5.05 -7.16
C LEU A 170 -13.89 4.42 -7.87
N GLY A 171 -14.50 5.13 -8.83
CA GLY A 171 -15.58 4.58 -9.66
C GLY A 171 -15.12 3.39 -10.49
N SER A 172 -13.93 3.46 -11.09
CA SER A 172 -13.35 2.35 -11.85
C SER A 172 -13.02 1.14 -10.96
N LEU A 173 -12.47 1.39 -9.76
CA LEU A 173 -12.13 0.33 -8.81
C LEU A 173 -13.39 -0.34 -8.22
N SER A 174 -14.40 0.45 -7.87
CA SER A 174 -15.70 -0.06 -7.40
C SER A 174 -16.39 -0.90 -8.49
N ALA A 175 -16.38 -0.44 -9.74
CA ALA A 175 -16.89 -1.21 -10.88
C ALA A 175 -16.10 -2.51 -11.14
N ALA A 176 -14.83 -2.55 -10.74
CA ALA A 176 -14.00 -3.76 -10.78
C ALA A 176 -14.24 -4.71 -9.58
N GLY A 177 -15.16 -4.38 -8.67
CA GLY A 177 -15.53 -5.22 -7.52
C GLY A 177 -14.68 -4.99 -6.26
N TYR A 178 -13.91 -3.91 -6.19
CA TYR A 178 -13.17 -3.55 -4.99
C TYR A 178 -14.09 -2.92 -3.95
N GLN A 179 -13.96 -3.35 -2.71
CA GLN A 179 -14.44 -2.54 -1.59
C GLN A 179 -13.52 -1.31 -1.44
N VAL A 180 -14.10 -0.13 -1.34
CA VAL A 180 -13.38 1.13 -1.17
C VAL A 180 -13.37 1.49 0.31
N ILE A 181 -12.18 1.51 0.91
CA ILE A 181 -11.97 1.88 2.31
C ILE A 181 -11.26 3.23 2.36
N THR A 182 -11.72 4.17 3.17
CA THR A 182 -11.01 5.45 3.35
C THR A 182 -10.44 5.56 4.75
N THR A 183 -9.21 6.08 4.88
CA THR A 183 -8.65 6.39 6.20
C THR A 183 -9.19 7.74 6.67
N HIS A 184 -10.31 7.71 7.39
CA HIS A 184 -11.00 8.91 7.87
C HIS A 184 -11.53 8.68 9.29
N LEU A 185 -11.34 9.66 10.17
CA LEU A 185 -11.87 9.62 11.53
C LEU A 185 -13.34 10.02 11.52
N SER A 186 -14.23 9.05 11.74
CA SER A 186 -15.67 9.26 11.88
C SER A 186 -16.18 8.46 13.08
N ALA A 187 -17.35 8.84 13.61
CA ALA A 187 -17.97 8.11 14.72
C ALA A 187 -18.31 6.65 14.36
N SER A 188 -18.43 6.36 13.06
CA SER A 188 -18.70 5.03 12.52
C SER A 188 -17.46 4.32 11.98
N SER A 189 -16.25 4.85 12.21
CA SER A 189 -15.05 4.25 11.64
C SER A 189 -14.69 2.95 12.34
N ILE A 190 -14.44 1.91 11.56
CA ILE A 190 -13.89 0.64 12.04
C ILE A 190 -12.37 0.74 12.16
N THR A 191 -11.75 -0.17 12.89
CA THR A 191 -10.29 -0.29 12.94
C THR A 191 -9.77 -1.01 11.70
N ILE A 192 -8.50 -0.78 11.33
CA ILE A 192 -7.89 -1.49 10.19
C ILE A 192 -7.87 -3.01 10.38
N GLN A 193 -7.88 -3.50 11.61
CA GLN A 193 -7.93 -4.93 11.93
C GLN A 193 -9.30 -5.55 11.65
N GLU A 194 -10.36 -4.74 11.64
CA GLU A 194 -11.73 -5.18 11.35
C GLU A 194 -12.03 -5.21 9.85
N VAL A 195 -11.22 -4.52 9.03
CA VAL A 195 -11.32 -4.59 7.57
C VAL A 195 -10.94 -6.01 7.11
N ASP A 196 -11.73 -6.57 6.20
CA ASP A 196 -11.44 -7.87 5.60
C ASP A 196 -10.59 -7.73 4.32
N PHE A 197 -9.27 -7.80 4.48
CA PHE A 197 -8.30 -7.72 3.37
C PHE A 197 -8.15 -9.03 2.56
N THR A 198 -8.97 -10.05 2.86
CA THR A 198 -9.02 -11.27 2.04
C THR A 198 -9.84 -11.09 0.76
N ARG A 199 -10.51 -9.95 0.62
CA ARG A 199 -11.32 -9.57 -0.54
C ARG A 199 -10.66 -8.41 -1.29
N PRO A 200 -10.96 -8.23 -2.59
CA PRO A 200 -10.53 -7.05 -3.35
C PRO A 200 -10.84 -5.74 -2.61
N THR A 201 -9.80 -4.98 -2.25
CA THR A 201 -9.84 -3.83 -1.36
C THR A 201 -8.95 -2.70 -1.85
N ALA A 202 -9.56 -1.56 -2.15
CA ALA A 202 -8.86 -0.33 -2.46
C ALA A 202 -8.89 0.56 -1.21
N PHE A 203 -7.74 0.87 -0.62
CA PHE A 203 -7.69 1.73 0.56
C PHE A 203 -7.12 3.10 0.21
N VAL A 204 -7.89 4.13 0.53
CA VAL A 204 -7.62 5.51 0.16
C VAL A 204 -6.95 6.25 1.31
N LEU A 205 -5.79 6.79 1.02
CA LEU A 205 -4.98 7.62 1.91
C LEU A 205 -4.99 9.05 1.41
N GLY A 206 -5.35 9.98 2.30
CA GLY A 206 -5.49 11.39 1.96
C GLY A 206 -4.26 12.23 2.30
N ASN A 207 -4.30 13.49 1.90
CA ASN A 207 -3.23 14.48 2.06
C ASN A 207 -2.90 14.76 3.54
N GLU A 208 -1.64 15.08 3.87
CA GLU A 208 -1.20 15.29 5.26
C GLU A 208 -1.89 16.46 5.98
N ARG A 209 -2.42 17.44 5.23
CA ARG A 209 -3.07 18.64 5.78
C ARG A 209 -4.58 18.55 5.86
N ALA A 210 -5.20 17.97 4.84
CA ALA A 210 -6.65 17.98 4.66
C ALA A 210 -7.28 16.58 4.80
N GLY A 211 -6.46 15.54 4.94
CA GLY A 211 -6.93 14.16 4.94
C GLY A 211 -7.50 13.75 3.58
N VAL A 212 -8.39 12.76 3.62
CA VAL A 212 -9.11 12.22 2.45
C VAL A 212 -10.20 13.21 2.01
N SER A 213 -10.43 13.37 0.71
CA SER A 213 -11.49 14.27 0.24
C SER A 213 -12.89 13.81 0.64
N GLU A 214 -13.81 14.77 0.78
CA GLU A 214 -15.24 14.48 1.01
C GLU A 214 -15.81 13.56 -0.09
N THR A 215 -15.33 13.70 -1.32
CA THR A 215 -15.70 12.84 -2.45
C THR A 215 -15.28 11.40 -2.21
N ALA A 216 -14.03 11.17 -1.79
CA ALA A 216 -13.58 9.82 -1.48
C ALA A 216 -14.34 9.22 -0.29
N VAL A 217 -14.61 10.01 0.77
CA VAL A 217 -15.43 9.55 1.91
C VAL A 217 -16.86 9.17 1.47
N ALA A 218 -17.47 9.95 0.58
CA ALA A 218 -18.81 9.67 0.05
C ALA A 218 -18.86 8.43 -0.88
N MET A 219 -17.73 8.05 -1.48
CA MET A 219 -17.59 6.86 -2.33
C MET A 219 -17.14 5.62 -1.57
N ALA A 220 -16.76 5.76 -0.31
CA ALA A 220 -16.24 4.66 0.49
C ALA A 220 -17.37 3.74 0.96
N ASP A 221 -17.14 2.43 0.89
CA ASP A 221 -17.98 1.43 1.54
C ASP A 221 -17.83 1.52 3.06
N HIS A 222 -16.58 1.69 3.53
CA HIS A 222 -16.29 1.92 4.95
C HIS A 222 -15.19 2.95 5.16
N THR A 223 -15.24 3.59 6.33
CA THR A 223 -14.15 4.40 6.86
C THR A 223 -13.38 3.60 7.91
N ALA A 224 -12.05 3.58 7.83
CA ALA A 224 -11.20 2.87 8.79
C ALA A 224 -10.21 3.81 9.49
N ILE A 225 -9.79 3.44 10.70
CA ILE A 225 -8.77 4.14 11.49
C ILE A 225 -7.67 3.20 11.94
N ILE A 226 -6.46 3.73 12.06
CA ILE A 226 -5.36 3.06 12.76
C ILE A 226 -5.44 3.50 14.23
N PRO A 227 -5.57 2.58 15.19
CA PRO A 227 -5.63 2.95 16.61
C PRO A 227 -4.40 3.76 17.04
N MET A 228 -4.63 4.92 17.67
CA MET A 228 -3.60 5.81 18.20
C MET A 228 -3.68 5.84 19.73
N ALA A 229 -2.53 5.75 20.40
CA ALA A 229 -2.45 5.75 21.87
C ALA A 229 -1.63 6.92 22.44
N GLY A 230 -1.22 7.89 21.61
CA GLY A 230 -0.36 9.00 21.98
C GLY A 230 -0.98 10.37 21.73
N PHE A 231 -0.18 11.42 21.94
CA PHE A 231 -0.59 12.81 21.71
C PHE A 231 -0.73 13.19 20.23
N VAL A 232 -0.16 12.40 19.31
CA VAL A 232 -0.23 12.66 17.88
C VAL A 232 -1.54 12.11 17.30
N GLU A 233 -2.18 12.91 16.46
CA GLU A 233 -3.52 12.60 15.93
C GLU A 233 -3.48 11.71 14.68
N SER A 234 -2.33 11.62 14.00
CA SER A 234 -2.19 10.85 12.76
C SER A 234 -0.75 10.41 12.50
N PHE A 235 -0.60 9.33 11.75
CA PHE A 235 0.69 8.95 11.16
C PHE A 235 0.99 9.73 9.88
N ASN A 236 2.27 9.75 9.48
CA ASN A 236 2.64 10.12 8.12
C ASN A 236 1.98 9.15 7.11
N ILE A 237 1.56 9.64 5.94
CA ILE A 237 0.88 8.83 4.92
C ILE A 237 1.64 7.56 4.56
N SER A 238 2.97 7.64 4.37
CA SER A 238 3.78 6.47 4.01
C SER A 238 3.83 5.43 5.14
N VAL A 239 3.79 5.88 6.40
CA VAL A 239 3.73 5.01 7.58
C VAL A 239 2.35 4.38 7.71
N ALA A 240 1.28 5.17 7.54
CA ALA A 240 -0.08 4.65 7.54
C ALA A 240 -0.28 3.59 6.45
N ALA A 241 0.21 3.84 5.24
CA ALA A 241 0.19 2.87 4.15
C ALA A 241 0.93 1.58 4.52
N ALA A 242 2.13 1.69 5.10
CA ALA A 242 2.91 0.53 5.49
C ALA A 242 2.19 -0.30 6.56
N LEU A 243 1.56 0.32 7.56
CA LEU A 243 0.80 -0.37 8.60
C LEU A 243 -0.42 -1.11 8.03
N ILE A 244 -1.16 -0.46 7.11
CA ILE A 244 -2.33 -1.05 6.46
C ILE A 244 -1.91 -2.23 5.57
N LEU A 245 -0.90 -2.05 4.73
CA LEU A 245 -0.40 -3.10 3.84
C LEU A 245 0.15 -4.28 4.67
N TYR A 246 0.81 -4.02 5.79
CA TYR A 246 1.33 -5.06 6.65
C TYR A 246 0.18 -5.85 7.29
N GLU A 247 -0.82 -5.19 7.85
CA GLU A 247 -2.00 -5.89 8.38
C GLU A 247 -2.73 -6.68 7.28
N ALA A 248 -2.87 -6.11 6.07
CA ALA A 248 -3.45 -6.82 4.93
C ALA A 248 -2.67 -8.09 4.58
N GLN A 249 -1.33 -8.00 4.51
CA GLN A 249 -0.46 -9.16 4.26
C GLN A 249 -0.63 -10.22 5.35
N GLN A 250 -0.61 -9.80 6.62
CA GLN A 250 -0.74 -10.68 7.76
C GLN A 250 -2.11 -11.36 7.83
N GLN A 251 -3.21 -10.63 7.56
CA GLN A 251 -4.54 -11.23 7.48
C GLN A 251 -4.64 -12.26 6.37
N ARG A 252 -4.12 -11.96 5.18
CA ARG A 252 -4.14 -12.88 4.05
C ARG A 252 -3.34 -14.15 4.37
N LEU A 253 -2.18 -14.00 5.01
CA LEU A 253 -1.41 -15.15 5.46
C LEU A 253 -2.17 -15.99 6.50
N ARG A 254 -2.73 -15.36 7.54
CA ARG A 254 -3.48 -16.05 8.61
C ARG A 254 -4.76 -16.72 8.12
N ARG A 255 -5.49 -16.10 7.19
CA ARG A 255 -6.83 -16.54 6.75
C ARG A 255 -6.82 -17.35 5.46
N LEU A 256 -5.92 -17.04 4.52
CA LEU A 256 -5.81 -17.70 3.21
C LEU A 256 -4.62 -18.67 3.12
N GLY A 257 -3.68 -18.62 4.07
CA GLY A 257 -2.45 -19.41 4.04
C GLY A 257 -1.43 -18.96 2.99
N ARG A 258 -1.70 -17.86 2.29
CA ARG A 258 -0.87 -17.31 1.20
C ARG A 258 -1.01 -15.80 1.10
N THR A 259 0.00 -15.14 0.57
CA THR A 259 -0.03 -13.69 0.29
C THR A 259 -0.45 -13.38 -1.14
N GLY A 260 0.07 -14.16 -2.11
CA GLY A 260 -0.24 -14.02 -3.52
C GLY A 260 -1.47 -14.80 -3.99
N ASP A 261 -2.15 -14.25 -4.98
CA ASP A 261 -3.44 -14.76 -5.51
C ASP A 261 -3.49 -14.83 -7.05
N LEU A 262 -2.43 -14.40 -7.75
CA LEU A 262 -2.39 -14.38 -9.21
C LEU A 262 -2.54 -15.78 -9.81
N PRO A 263 -3.50 -15.99 -10.74
CA PRO A 263 -3.56 -17.19 -11.57
C PRO A 263 -2.29 -17.37 -12.41
N GLU A 264 -1.95 -18.62 -12.75
CA GLU A 264 -0.72 -18.95 -13.49
C GLU A 264 -0.59 -18.14 -14.79
N GLN A 265 -1.66 -17.95 -15.56
CA GLN A 265 -1.62 -17.13 -16.78
C GLN A 265 -1.22 -15.68 -16.48
N GLN A 266 -1.75 -15.07 -15.42
CA GLN A 266 -1.38 -13.71 -15.02
C GLN A 266 0.05 -13.64 -14.51
N GLN A 267 0.51 -14.66 -13.77
CA GLN A 267 1.92 -14.76 -13.35
C GLN A 267 2.87 -14.79 -14.55
N GLN A 268 2.54 -15.55 -15.61
CA GLN A 268 3.36 -15.60 -16.82
C GLN A 268 3.35 -14.26 -17.57
N ARG A 269 2.20 -13.58 -17.67
CA ARG A 269 2.15 -12.22 -18.26
C ARG A 269 3.03 -11.24 -17.46
N LEU A 270 2.98 -11.30 -16.14
CA LEU A 270 3.83 -10.47 -15.26
C LEU A 270 5.32 -10.83 -15.40
N LEU A 271 5.65 -12.11 -15.62
CA LEU A 271 7.01 -12.55 -15.88
C LEU A 271 7.57 -11.95 -17.17
N ALA A 272 6.79 -11.92 -18.24
CA ALA A 272 7.18 -11.28 -19.50
C ALA A 272 7.50 -9.80 -19.29
N GLU A 273 6.66 -9.08 -18.53
CA GLU A 273 6.90 -7.69 -18.13
C GLU A 273 8.17 -7.54 -17.29
N TYR A 274 8.38 -8.40 -16.29
CA TYR A 274 9.58 -8.35 -15.45
C TYR A 274 10.86 -8.60 -16.26
N LEU A 275 10.83 -9.49 -17.24
CA LEU A 275 11.94 -9.73 -18.17
C LEU A 275 12.20 -8.51 -19.05
N LEU A 276 11.15 -7.90 -19.63
CA LEU A 276 11.26 -6.67 -20.41
C LEU A 276 11.86 -5.52 -19.60
N ARG A 277 11.44 -5.36 -18.35
CA ARG A 277 11.96 -4.34 -17.45
C ARG A 277 13.40 -4.66 -17.03
N SER A 278 13.72 -5.94 -16.83
CA SER A 278 15.02 -6.39 -16.29
C SER A 278 16.15 -6.37 -17.32
N VAL A 279 15.92 -6.88 -18.53
CA VAL A 279 16.95 -7.04 -19.56
C VAL A 279 17.26 -5.68 -20.21
N LYS A 280 18.54 -5.32 -20.28
CA LYS A 280 18.96 -4.09 -20.96
C LYS A 280 18.67 -4.20 -22.44
N HIS A 281 18.13 -3.13 -23.04
CA HIS A 281 17.75 -3.11 -24.46
C HIS A 281 16.78 -4.23 -24.87
N SER A 282 15.95 -4.70 -23.93
CA SER A 282 14.98 -5.79 -24.13
C SER A 282 14.10 -5.60 -25.37
N LYS A 283 13.56 -4.39 -25.58
CA LYS A 283 12.71 -4.08 -26.74
C LYS A 283 13.44 -4.26 -28.08
N LEU A 284 14.67 -3.75 -28.18
CA LEU A 284 15.51 -3.92 -29.36
C LEU A 284 15.86 -5.40 -29.60
N MET A 285 16.18 -6.14 -28.53
CA MET A 285 16.49 -7.57 -28.62
C MET A 285 15.28 -8.38 -29.13
N VAL A 286 14.09 -8.11 -28.58
CA VAL A 286 12.83 -8.72 -29.06
C VAL A 286 12.58 -8.35 -30.52
N GLY A 287 12.73 -7.07 -30.89
CA GLY A 287 12.58 -6.62 -32.28
C GLY A 287 13.51 -7.36 -33.25
N GLN A 288 14.79 -7.51 -32.88
CA GLN A 288 15.79 -8.24 -33.69
C GLN A 288 15.47 -9.72 -33.80
N LEU A 289 15.06 -10.37 -32.71
CA LEU A 289 14.72 -11.79 -32.71
C LEU A 289 13.44 -12.09 -33.50
N LEU A 290 12.50 -11.13 -33.56
CA LEU A 290 11.31 -11.23 -34.41
C LEU A 290 11.65 -11.10 -35.89
N GLU A 291 12.60 -10.24 -36.26
CA GLU A 291 13.04 -10.08 -37.66
C GLU A 291 13.96 -11.21 -38.13
N ARG A 292 14.82 -11.69 -37.23
CA ARG A 292 15.82 -12.72 -37.52
C ARG A 292 15.78 -13.78 -36.40
N PRO A 293 14.83 -14.72 -36.48
CA PRO A 293 14.75 -15.79 -35.49
C PRO A 293 16.04 -16.63 -35.51
N PRO A 294 16.53 -17.08 -34.35
CA PRO A 294 17.76 -17.84 -34.29
C PRO A 294 17.61 -19.16 -35.07
N PRO A 295 18.67 -19.59 -35.76
CA PRO A 295 18.64 -20.81 -36.55
C PRO A 295 18.34 -22.04 -35.67
N PRO A 296 17.79 -23.14 -36.23
CA PRO A 296 17.24 -24.26 -35.45
C PRO A 296 18.21 -24.89 -34.44
N HIS A 297 19.50 -24.86 -34.71
CA HIS A 297 20.54 -25.38 -33.82
C HIS A 297 20.78 -24.50 -32.58
N GLN A 298 20.52 -23.19 -32.66
CA GLN A 298 20.56 -22.27 -31.51
C GLN A 298 19.25 -22.29 -30.71
N LYS A 299 18.13 -22.77 -31.28
CA LYS A 299 16.85 -22.90 -30.54
C LYS A 299 16.95 -23.80 -29.30
N ARG A 300 17.92 -24.73 -29.21
CA ARG A 300 18.14 -25.54 -28.00
C ARG A 300 18.57 -24.71 -26.79
N PHE A 301 19.23 -23.58 -26.99
CA PHE A 301 19.55 -22.62 -25.92
C PHE A 301 18.29 -21.91 -25.38
N PHE A 302 17.25 -21.77 -26.21
CA PHE A 302 16.00 -21.09 -25.85
C PHE A 302 14.91 -22.04 -25.33
N ARG A 303 14.98 -23.35 -25.61
CA ARG A 303 13.93 -24.35 -25.27
C ARG A 303 13.99 -24.91 -23.85
N GLY A 304 14.80 -24.36 -22.95
CA GLY A 304 15.21 -25.04 -21.73
C GLY A 304 14.31 -24.92 -20.49
N HIS A 305 13.43 -23.92 -20.37
CA HIS A 305 12.89 -23.55 -19.03
C HIS A 305 11.36 -23.45 -18.93
N GLY A 306 10.61 -23.75 -19.99
CA GLY A 306 9.16 -23.54 -20.04
C GLY A 306 8.27 -24.68 -19.52
N SER A 307 8.82 -25.84 -19.13
CA SER A 307 8.00 -27.03 -18.80
C SER A 307 7.96 -27.41 -17.30
N SER A 308 8.67 -26.70 -16.42
CA SER A 308 8.59 -26.92 -14.96
C SER A 308 7.82 -25.83 -14.21
N SER A 309 6.96 -25.07 -14.92
CA SER A 309 6.25 -23.89 -14.41
C SER A 309 5.40 -24.18 -13.18
N THR A 310 4.52 -25.18 -13.24
CA THR A 310 3.55 -25.44 -12.17
C THR A 310 4.20 -25.87 -10.86
N ALA A 311 5.10 -26.86 -10.89
CA ALA A 311 5.77 -27.32 -9.66
C ALA A 311 6.71 -26.27 -9.06
N ALA A 312 7.40 -25.50 -9.90
CA ALA A 312 8.28 -24.41 -9.44
C ALA A 312 7.48 -23.24 -8.86
N ILE A 313 6.33 -22.91 -9.45
CA ILE A 313 5.43 -21.86 -8.95
C ILE A 313 4.77 -22.29 -7.64
N GLU A 314 4.24 -23.50 -7.53
CA GLU A 314 3.63 -24.00 -6.28
C GLU A 314 4.66 -24.07 -5.14
N ALA A 315 5.87 -24.54 -5.42
CA ALA A 315 6.97 -24.54 -4.47
C ALA A 315 7.37 -23.11 -4.07
N ALA A 316 7.38 -22.18 -5.02
CA ALA A 316 7.69 -20.78 -4.76
C ALA A 316 6.60 -20.05 -3.96
N THR A 317 5.31 -20.28 -4.24
CA THR A 317 4.19 -19.75 -3.45
C THR A 317 4.23 -20.28 -2.02
N THR A 318 4.51 -21.57 -1.85
CA THR A 318 4.65 -22.20 -0.53
C THR A 318 5.85 -21.62 0.23
N ALA A 319 7.00 -21.47 -0.45
CA ALA A 319 8.21 -20.89 0.14
C ALA A 319 8.03 -19.41 0.51
N ALA A 320 7.35 -18.62 -0.32
CA ALA A 320 7.06 -17.21 -0.02
C ALA A 320 6.11 -17.08 1.18
N SER A 321 5.08 -17.94 1.25
CA SER A 321 4.14 -17.98 2.37
C SER A 321 4.84 -18.43 3.67
N ALA A 322 5.73 -19.43 3.59
CA ALA A 322 6.52 -19.90 4.72
C ALA A 322 7.53 -18.84 5.22
N ALA A 323 8.18 -18.10 4.30
CA ALA A 323 9.09 -17.02 4.67
C ALA A 323 8.35 -15.85 5.34
N ALA A 324 7.15 -15.50 4.86
CA ALA A 324 6.30 -14.50 5.50
C ALA A 324 5.83 -14.96 6.88
N ALA A 325 5.44 -16.24 7.04
CA ALA A 325 5.02 -16.81 8.31
C ALA A 325 6.16 -16.88 9.34
N ALA A 326 7.37 -17.26 8.90
CA ALA A 326 8.55 -17.30 9.76
C ALA A 326 8.96 -15.91 10.26
N ALA A 327 8.79 -14.86 9.43
CA ALA A 327 9.03 -13.49 9.83
C ALA A 327 7.94 -12.91 10.75
N ALA A 328 6.72 -13.45 10.69
CA ALA A 328 5.57 -13.04 11.49
C ALA A 328 5.57 -13.57 12.94
N GLY A 329 6.42 -14.55 13.28
CA GLY A 329 6.60 -15.00 14.66
C GLY A 329 5.42 -15.75 15.28
N ASP A 330 4.63 -16.49 14.50
CA ASP A 330 3.58 -17.36 15.06
C ASP A 330 4.17 -18.72 15.47
N ALA A 331 4.34 -18.91 16.79
CA ALA A 331 4.37 -20.23 17.38
C ALA A 331 2.95 -20.82 17.32
N PRO A 332 2.77 -22.12 16.98
CA PRO A 332 1.44 -22.68 16.85
C PRO A 332 0.72 -22.69 18.21
N ALA A 333 -0.46 -22.07 18.25
CA ALA A 333 -1.37 -22.15 19.37
C ALA A 333 -1.78 -23.63 19.59
N ALA A 334 -1.36 -24.20 20.72
CA ALA A 334 -1.79 -25.52 21.15
C ALA A 334 -3.27 -25.51 21.52
N ALA A 335 -4.04 -26.37 20.87
CA ALA A 335 -5.45 -26.60 21.14
C ALA A 335 -5.65 -27.53 22.37
N ALA A 336 -6.50 -27.06 23.28
CA ALA A 336 -7.47 -27.75 24.15
C ALA A 336 -7.20 -29.19 24.70
N ALA A 337 -7.18 -29.27 26.04
CA ALA A 337 -7.83 -30.29 26.89
C ALA A 337 -8.03 -29.59 28.26
N GLY A 338 -9.09 -29.68 29.05
CA GLY A 338 -10.23 -30.58 29.25
C GLY A 338 -10.63 -30.37 30.73
N ASP A 339 -11.90 -30.60 31.07
CA ASP A 339 -12.63 -30.21 32.30
C ASP A 339 -11.97 -30.35 33.71
N ALA A 340 -12.35 -29.39 34.57
CA ALA A 340 -12.54 -29.25 36.04
C ALA A 340 -12.33 -30.46 37.02
N PRO A 341 -12.33 -30.29 38.39
CA PRO A 341 -12.70 -29.12 39.21
C PRO A 341 -11.81 -28.81 40.44
N ALA A 342 -12.24 -27.76 41.15
CA ALA A 342 -11.68 -27.13 42.34
C ALA A 342 -11.44 -28.04 43.57
N ALA A 343 -10.41 -27.70 44.35
CA ALA A 343 -10.32 -28.01 45.78
C ALA A 343 -9.55 -26.89 46.51
N ALA A 344 -10.15 -26.39 47.59
CA ALA A 344 -9.61 -25.41 48.52
C ALA A 344 -8.67 -26.08 49.54
N ALA A 345 -7.60 -25.39 49.95
CA ALA A 345 -7.01 -25.55 51.27
C ALA A 345 -6.12 -24.35 51.63
N ALA A 346 -6.29 -23.90 52.88
CA ALA A 346 -5.62 -22.80 53.55
C ALA A 346 -4.15 -23.07 53.89
N GLY A 347 -3.39 -22.03 54.24
CA GLY A 347 -2.02 -22.20 54.75
C GLY A 347 -1.24 -20.91 54.96
N ASP A 348 -1.49 -20.32 56.11
CA ASP A 348 -1.02 -19.05 56.69
C ASP A 348 0.50 -19.00 57.05
N VAL A 349 1.00 -17.78 57.32
CA VAL A 349 2.11 -17.33 58.22
C VAL A 349 3.63 -17.32 57.83
N HIS A 350 4.16 -16.08 57.83
CA HIS A 350 5.48 -15.52 58.26
C HIS A 350 6.85 -15.93 57.67
N GLY A 351 7.67 -14.88 57.43
CA GLY A 351 9.10 -14.91 57.78
C GLY A 351 10.06 -14.22 56.79
N ALA A 352 10.35 -12.93 56.97
CA ALA A 352 11.58 -12.28 56.48
C ALA A 352 12.78 -12.71 57.37
N PRO A 353 14.09 -12.57 57.00
CA PRO A 353 14.67 -11.41 56.33
C PRO A 353 15.83 -11.64 55.31
N HIS A 354 16.14 -10.54 54.63
CA HIS A 354 17.37 -10.13 53.93
C HIS A 354 18.61 -11.06 53.91
N THR A 355 19.13 -11.28 52.70
CA THR A 355 20.56 -11.07 52.38
C THR A 355 20.70 -10.46 50.97
N ALA A 356 21.60 -9.50 50.89
CA ALA A 356 21.95 -8.74 49.70
C ALA A 356 23.02 -9.48 48.89
N GLU A 357 22.90 -9.49 47.56
CA GLU A 357 24.05 -9.61 46.68
C GLU A 357 23.80 -8.81 45.40
N GLN A 358 24.64 -7.79 45.20
CA GLN A 358 24.67 -6.89 44.05
C GLN A 358 25.52 -7.51 42.94
N ALA A 359 25.04 -7.43 41.70
CA ALA A 359 25.88 -7.54 40.50
C ALA A 359 25.42 -6.52 39.43
N PRO A 360 26.33 -5.97 38.61
CA PRO A 360 26.21 -4.62 38.06
C PRO A 360 25.51 -4.54 36.69
N HIS A 361 24.90 -3.38 36.46
CA HIS A 361 24.34 -2.90 35.19
C HIS A 361 25.47 -2.49 34.22
N PRO A 362 25.45 -2.89 32.93
CA PRO A 362 26.40 -2.36 31.96
C PRO A 362 25.99 -0.98 31.44
N ASP A 363 27.00 -0.13 31.33
CA ASP A 363 27.01 1.30 31.03
C ASP A 363 26.65 1.58 29.55
N GLN A 364 25.73 2.53 29.33
CA GLN A 364 25.36 3.05 28.02
C GLN A 364 26.31 4.19 27.62
N GLY A 365 27.56 3.84 27.30
CA GLY A 365 28.60 4.84 26.97
C GLY A 365 29.22 4.74 25.57
N ASP A 366 29.29 3.54 24.96
CA ASP A 366 30.27 3.29 23.88
C ASP A 366 29.73 3.09 22.46
N LEU A 367 28.41 3.19 22.23
CA LEU A 367 27.84 2.98 20.88
C LEU A 367 27.72 4.26 20.03
N VAL A 368 27.97 5.44 20.59
CA VAL A 368 27.81 6.73 19.88
C VAL A 368 29.08 7.20 19.18
N GLN A 369 30.27 6.73 19.57
CA GLN A 369 31.53 7.18 18.96
C GLN A 369 31.97 6.38 17.70
N GLN A 370 31.46 5.16 17.48
CA GLN A 370 31.83 4.38 16.28
C GLN A 370 31.00 4.69 15.03
N GLN A 371 29.86 5.40 15.12
CA GLN A 371 29.06 5.76 13.94
C GLN A 371 29.41 7.12 13.32
N GLN A 372 30.16 7.99 14.01
CA GLN A 372 30.53 9.32 13.49
C GLN A 372 31.80 9.35 12.62
N GLN A 373 32.57 8.27 12.53
CA GLN A 373 33.79 8.21 11.69
C GLN A 373 33.58 7.67 10.26
N ARG A 374 32.34 7.32 9.87
CA ARG A 374 32.03 6.83 8.50
C ARG A 374 31.42 7.87 7.55
N GLN A 375 31.25 9.13 8.00
CA GLN A 375 30.72 10.21 7.18
C GLN A 375 31.75 11.34 7.03
N GLN A 376 32.74 11.16 6.15
CA GLN A 376 33.47 12.27 5.56
C GLN A 376 33.47 12.15 4.02
N PRO A 377 33.19 13.22 3.27
CA PRO A 377 33.17 13.19 1.81
C PRO A 377 34.60 13.20 1.25
N ARG A 378 34.90 12.30 0.30
CA ARG A 378 36.15 12.36 -0.49
C ARG A 378 36.08 13.55 -1.44
N GLY A 379 36.80 14.61 -1.10
CA GLY A 379 37.00 15.79 -1.94
C GLY A 379 37.83 15.49 -3.19
N THR A 380 37.47 16.19 -4.26
CA THR A 380 38.13 16.31 -5.56
C THR A 380 39.54 16.88 -5.44
N ALA A 381 40.52 16.27 -6.13
CA ALA A 381 41.80 16.88 -6.43
C ALA A 381 42.00 16.91 -7.95
N ALA A 382 41.89 18.11 -8.52
CA ALA A 382 42.47 18.46 -9.80
C ALA A 382 43.97 18.70 -9.60
N SER A 383 44.80 18.24 -10.54
CA SER A 383 46.17 18.73 -10.71
C SER A 383 46.41 18.93 -12.19
N ALA A 384 46.68 20.18 -12.55
CA ALA A 384 47.25 20.58 -13.82
C ALA A 384 48.76 20.27 -13.82
N ALA A 385 49.25 19.79 -14.96
CA ALA A 385 50.56 20.06 -15.53
C ALA A 385 50.44 19.83 -17.05
#